data_AF-A0A453ASS9-F1
#
_entry.id   AF-A0A453ASS9-F1
#
_cell.length_a   1.000
_cell.length_b   1.000
_cell.length_c   1.000
_cell.angle_alpha   90.00
_cell.angle_beta   90.00
_cell.angle_gamma   90.00
#
_symmetry.space_group_name_H-M   'P 1'
#
loop_
_entity.id
_entity.type
_entity.pdbx_description
1 polymer ?
#
loop_
_entity_poly.entity_id
_entity_poly.type
_entity_poly.pdbx_seq_one_letter_code
_entity_poly.pdbx_strand_id
1 'polypeptide(L)' 'GGMPRGRDEPATVRVYTVCDESKYLIVRNVPSLGCGDELGTLFSSYGPLEECKPMDAEDCEEYTDVFFIKFSQLSNAR' A
#
# COMPACT_ATOMS: atom_id res chain seq x y z
N GLY A 1 -32.02 42.75 -32.40
CA GLY A 1 -31.85 42.41 -30.97
C GLY A 1 -31.55 40.93 -30.87
N GLY A 2 -30.46 40.57 -30.19
CA GLY A 2 -29.83 39.24 -30.24
C GLY A 2 -30.52 38.14 -29.44
N MET A 3 -30.09 36.89 -29.72
CA MET A 3 -30.47 35.65 -29.04
C MET A 3 -30.00 35.63 -27.56
N PRO A 4 -30.53 34.67 -26.76
CA PRO A 4 -29.62 33.58 -26.43
C PRO A 4 -30.26 32.19 -26.56
N ARG A 5 -29.47 31.28 -27.13
CA ARG A 5 -29.69 29.83 -27.09
C ARG A 5 -29.20 29.33 -25.73
N GLY A 6 -30.12 29.04 -24.81
CA GLY A 6 -29.80 28.37 -23.54
C GLY A 6 -30.02 26.87 -23.70
N ARG A 7 -28.96 26.13 -24.02
CA ARG A 7 -28.97 24.67 -24.04
C ARG A 7 -28.89 24.19 -22.59
N ASP A 8 -30.03 23.78 -22.03
CA ASP A 8 -30.16 23.22 -20.69
C ASP A 8 -29.76 21.73 -20.72
N GLU A 9 -28.45 21.49 -20.83
CA GLU A 9 -27.89 20.15 -20.55
C GLU A 9 -27.25 20.22 -19.16
N PRO A 10 -27.68 19.40 -18.18
CA PRO A 10 -27.10 19.43 -16.85
C PRO A 10 -25.62 19.06 -16.95
N ALA A 11 -24.76 19.92 -16.43
CA ALA A 11 -23.32 19.69 -16.43
C ALA A 11 -23.02 18.37 -15.72
N THR A 12 -22.46 17.40 -16.46
CA THR A 12 -21.94 16.17 -15.86
C THR A 12 -20.75 16.54 -14.98
N VAL A 13 -20.95 16.48 -13.67
CA VAL A 13 -19.89 16.65 -12.68
C VAL A 13 -19.14 15.32 -12.56
N ARG A 14 -17.84 15.34 -12.86
CA ARG A 14 -16.95 14.20 -12.59
C ARG A 14 -16.12 14.53 -11.36
N VAL A 15 -16.28 13.73 -10.31
CA VAL A 15 -15.49 13.81 -9.09
C VAL A 15 -14.37 12.79 -9.21
N TYR A 16 -13.13 13.21 -8.96
CA TYR A 16 -11.96 12.35 -8.90
C TYR A 16 -11.42 12.38 -7.48
N THR A 17 -11.14 11.21 -6.91
CA THR A 17 -10.43 11.08 -5.63
C THR A 17 -8.99 10.69 -5.91
N VAL A 18 -8.05 11.34 -5.25
CA VAL A 18 -6.65 10.91 -5.26
C VAL A 18 -6.52 9.72 -4.32
N CYS A 19 -6.17 8.55 -4.86
CA CYS A 19 -5.77 7.39 -4.06
C CYS A 19 -4.25 7.37 -3.99
N ASP A 20 -3.69 7.83 -2.87
CA ASP A 20 -2.26 7.69 -2.58
C ASP A 20 -2.01 6.28 -2.02
N GLU A 21 -1.79 5.35 -2.94
CA GLU A 21 -1.56 3.95 -2.61
C GLU A 21 -0.09 3.60 -2.80
N SER A 22 0.37 2.66 -1.99
CA SER A 22 1.75 2.24 -1.94
C SER A 22 1.85 0.73 -2.08
N LYS A 23 2.89 0.26 -2.78
CA LYS A 23 3.27 -1.17 -2.81
C LYS A 23 4.24 -1.56 -1.69
N TYR A 24 4.54 -0.61 -0.80
CA TYR A 24 5.48 -0.72 0.31
C TYR A 24 4.71 -0.79 1.62
N LEU A 25 5.05 -1.77 2.46
CA LEU A 25 4.46 -1.97 3.79
C LEU A 25 5.55 -2.00 4.85
N ILE A 26 5.21 -1.49 6.03
CA ILE A 26 6.00 -1.65 7.25
C ILE A 26 5.20 -2.57 8.18
N VAL A 27 5.80 -3.70 8.55
CA VAL A 27 5.18 -4.68 9.44
C VAL A 27 5.90 -4.63 10.78
N ARG A 28 5.18 -4.24 11.83
CA ARG A 28 5.69 -4.15 13.20
C ARG A 28 5.20 -5.31 14.04
N ASN A 29 5.82 -5.51 15.20
CA ASN A 29 5.47 -6.57 16.16
C ASN A 29 5.68 -7.98 15.59
N VAL A 30 6.68 -8.17 14.72
CA VAL A 30 7.07 -9.49 14.22
C VAL A 30 7.90 -10.16 15.32
N PRO A 31 7.56 -11.35 15.83
CA PRO A 31 8.36 -12.00 16.86
C PRO A 31 9.80 -12.22 16.40
N SER A 32 10.79 -11.86 17.23
CA SER A 32 12.22 -11.93 16.88
C SER A 32 12.80 -13.36 16.83
N LEU A 33 11.97 -14.37 17.09
CA LEU A 33 12.33 -15.79 17.08
C LEU A 33 12.44 -16.36 15.64
N GLY A 34 13.17 -15.66 14.76
CA GLY A 34 13.45 -16.14 13.40
C GLY A 34 12.25 -16.16 12.45
N CYS A 35 11.15 -15.47 12.79
CA CYS A 35 9.93 -15.46 11.98
C CYS A 35 10.04 -14.67 10.66
N GLY A 36 11.21 -14.14 10.30
CA GLY A 36 11.42 -13.38 9.07
C GLY A 36 11.15 -14.18 7.79
N ASP A 37 11.58 -15.44 7.73
CA ASP A 37 11.36 -16.30 6.56
C ASP A 37 9.88 -16.70 6.41
N GLU A 38 9.22 -16.97 7.54
CA GLU A 38 7.78 -17.26 7.60
C GLU A 38 6.97 -16.03 7.16
N LEU A 39 7.40 -14.83 7.56
CA LEU A 39 6.78 -13.57 7.14
C LEU A 39 6.85 -13.40 5.62
N GLY A 40 8.03 -13.61 5.02
CA GLY A 40 8.19 -13.55 3.57
C GLY A 40 7.30 -14.58 2.84
N THR A 41 7.19 -15.79 3.37
CA THR A 41 6.32 -16.85 2.84
C THR A 41 4.84 -16.45 2.93
N LEU A 42 4.42 -15.90 4.07
CA LEU A 42 3.06 -15.43 4.30
C LEU A 42 2.71 -14.31 3.32
N PHE A 43 3.54 -13.29 3.19
CA PHE A 43 3.27 -12.17 2.30
C PHE A 43 3.34 -12.56 0.81
N SER A 44 4.17 -13.55 0.46
CA SER A 44 4.20 -14.10 -0.90
C SER A 44 2.89 -14.77 -1.33
N SER A 45 2.04 -15.17 -0.38
CA SER A 45 0.71 -15.74 -0.69
C SER A 45 -0.26 -14.71 -1.28
N TYR A 46 -0.06 -13.42 -1.00
CA TYR A 46 -0.84 -12.31 -1.60
C TYR A 46 -0.30 -11.90 -2.97
N GLY A 47 0.89 -12.35 -3.32
CA GLY A 47 1.50 -12.19 -4.64
C GLY A 47 3.01 -11.96 -4.58
N PRO A 48 3.67 -11.76 -5.74
CA PRO A 48 5.12 -11.73 -5.82
C PRO A 48 5.72 -10.54 -5.06
N LEU A 49 6.65 -10.84 -4.16
CA LEU A 49 7.46 -9.86 -3.44
C LEU A 49 8.71 -9.49 -4.24
N GLU A 50 9.04 -8.20 -4.26
CA GLU A 50 10.34 -7.70 -4.70
C GLU A 50 11.36 -7.70 -3.54
N GLU A 51 10.90 -7.43 -2.31
CA GLU A 51 11.77 -7.31 -1.15
C GLU A 51 11.02 -7.66 0.14
N CYS A 52 11.71 -8.36 1.05
CA CYS A 52 11.30 -8.62 2.42
C CYS A 52 12.56 -8.60 3.28
N LYS A 53 12.71 -7.58 4.14
CA LYS A 53 13.93 -7.40 4.94
C LYS A 53 13.63 -6.77 6.30
N PRO A 54 14.44 -7.05 7.34
CA PRO A 54 14.36 -6.32 8.60
C PRO A 54 14.69 -4.84 8.39
N MET A 55 14.14 -3.97 9.25
CA MET A 55 14.44 -2.54 9.31
C MET A 55 15.27 -2.23 10.57
N ASP A 56 16.58 -2.10 10.41
CA ASP A 56 17.52 -1.85 11.52
C ASP A 56 17.43 -0.43 12.11
N ALA A 57 16.72 0.49 11.43
CA ALA A 57 16.61 1.90 11.81
C ALA A 57 15.33 2.25 12.59
N GLU A 58 14.41 1.29 12.74
CA GLU A 58 13.17 1.49 13.51
C GLU A 58 13.37 1.02 14.96
N ASP A 59 12.70 1.69 15.91
CA ASP A 59 12.68 1.23 17.29
C ASP A 59 11.95 -0.12 17.38
N CYS A 60 12.66 -1.13 17.88
CA CYS A 60 12.16 -2.47 18.14
C CYS A 60 12.02 -2.69 19.64
N GLU A 61 10.94 -3.33 20.08
CA GLU A 61 10.83 -3.85 21.45
C GLU A 61 11.71 -5.10 21.62
N GLU A 62 12.04 -5.48 22.86
CA GLU A 62 12.99 -6.56 23.18
C GLU A 62 12.71 -7.91 22.49
N TYR A 63 11.46 -8.18 22.12
CA TYR A 63 11.03 -9.46 21.54
C TYR A 63 10.36 -9.33 20.18
N THR A 64 10.44 -8.15 19.55
CA THR A 64 9.80 -7.92 18.26
C THR A 64 10.66 -7.11 17.32
N ASP A 65 10.61 -7.48 16.05
CA ASP A 65 11.26 -6.80 14.95
C ASP A 65 10.26 -6.03 14.07
N VAL A 66 10.82 -5.12 13.27
CA VAL A 66 10.12 -4.40 12.22
C VAL A 66 10.67 -4.84 10.86
N PHE A 67 9.77 -5.12 9.92
CA PHE A 67 10.10 -5.56 8.57
C PHE A 67 9.56 -4.60 7.51
N PHE A 68 10.36 -4.42 6.46
CA PHE A 68 9.98 -3.76 5.23
C PHE A 68 9.58 -4.81 4.19
N ILE A 69 8.38 -4.65 3.62
CA ILE A 69 7.87 -5.49 2.54
C ILE A 69 7.63 -4.61 1.31
N LYS A 70 8.03 -5.11 0.14
CA LYS A 70 7.76 -4.48 -1.15
C LYS A 70 7.14 -5.50 -2.09
N PHE A 71 5.90 -5.24 -2.51
CA PHE A 71 5.23 -6.03 -3.53
C PHE A 71 5.65 -5.61 -4.95
N SER A 72 5.55 -6.55 -5.89
CA SER A 72 5.72 -6.24 -7.32
C SER A 72 4.57 -5.42 -7.87
N GLN A 73 3.35 -5.66 -7.37
CA GLN A 73 2.12 -5.03 -7.84
C GLN A 73 1.43 -4.27 -6.70
N LEU A 74 0.90 -3.09 -7.02
CA LEU A 74 0.18 -2.24 -6.06
C LEU A 74 -1.03 -2.94 -5.45
N SER A 75 -1.77 -3.71 -6.25
CA SER A 75 -2.97 -4.42 -5.82
C SER A 75 -2.74 -5.42 -4.68
N ASN A 76 -1.52 -5.93 -4.54
CA ASN A 76 -1.20 -6.96 -3.56
C ASN A 76 -0.88 -6.37 -2.17
N ALA A 77 -0.63 -5.05 -2.11
CA ALA A 77 -0.37 -4.32 -0.88
C ALA A 77 -1.64 -3.69 -0.28
N ARG A 78 -2.81 -3.96 -0.86
CA ARG A 78 -4.12 -3.45 -0.43
C ARG A 78 -4.81 -4.37 0.56
#